data_AF-A0A3A9EQW9-F1
#
_entry.id   AF-A0A3A9EQW9-F1
#
_cell.length_a   1.000
_cell.length_b   1.000
_cell.length_c   1.000
_cell.angle_alpha   90.00
_cell.angle_beta   90.00
_cell.angle_gamma   90.00
#
_symmetry.space_group_name_H-M   'P 1'
#
loop_
_entity.id
_entity.type
_entity.pdbx_description
1 polymer ?
#
loop_
_entity_poly.entity_id
_entity_poly.type
_entity_poly.pdbx_seq_one_letter_code
_entity_poly.pdbx_strand_id
1 'polypeptide(L)'
;MKKTICICMIVAALSLTGCADHAANNRNEETLPAQLPEQESEDSSQEEQAVPVSQMDYDSFRNRMTAEEWESFEQYFPVLKENVPFELADFGYYTMLDRDGKVTEEEEEAVFYRYDPREVTDLCRYVTAYAENDIEEMMIREIRIFDLDGDGIQELILEWTPVGDYLILHCENEKFYGWEIMYRGFEILQTSGIYLSSGGAACNHWQHIRFDQGSWLEEKLAAEDWGEYFIGGEPVEEAAYLQQTAAYQTGDVTGYKPKLRSVSDDDPIRLR
;
A
#
# COMPACT_ATOMS: atom_id res chain seq x y z
N MET A 1 -5.95 1.88 33.73
CA MET A 1 -6.75 3.13 33.61
C MET A 1 -7.02 3.36 32.13
N LYS A 2 -8.21 3.84 31.73
CA LYS A 2 -8.42 4.25 30.33
C LYS A 2 -7.65 5.55 30.06
N LYS A 3 -6.82 5.57 29.02
CA LYS A 3 -6.28 6.79 28.40
C LYS A 3 -6.80 6.83 26.96
N THR A 4 -7.68 7.76 26.66
CA THR A 4 -8.01 8.11 25.28
C THR A 4 -6.83 8.89 24.72
N ILE A 5 -6.25 8.43 23.61
CA ILE A 5 -5.26 9.20 22.85
C ILE A 5 -6.05 9.93 21.75
N CYS A 6 -5.88 11.25 21.64
CA CYS A 6 -6.52 12.04 20.60
C CYS A 6 -5.65 12.02 19.34
N ILE A 7 -6.23 11.63 18.21
CA ILE A 7 -5.64 11.84 16.89
C ILE A 7 -5.73 13.34 16.56
N CYS A 8 -4.58 14.00 16.45
CA CYS A 8 -4.50 15.42 16.09
C CYS A 8 -4.06 15.55 14.62
N MET A 9 -5.03 15.66 13.70
CA MET A 9 -4.74 16.04 12.32
C MET A 9 -4.12 17.45 12.27
N ILE A 10 -2.86 17.55 11.81
CA ILE A 10 -2.19 18.84 11.58
C ILE A 10 -2.49 19.30 10.16
N VAL A 11 -3.52 20.14 10.02
CA VAL A 11 -3.85 20.80 8.74
C VAL A 11 -2.84 21.92 8.48
N ALA A 12 -1.88 21.68 7.59
CA ALA A 12 -0.86 22.64 7.19
C ALA A 12 -1.43 23.75 6.28
N ALA A 13 -2.04 24.77 6.87
CA ALA A 13 -2.60 25.91 6.14
C ALA A 13 -1.50 26.84 5.59
N LEU A 14 -1.15 26.69 4.30
CA LEU A 14 -0.23 27.58 3.59
C LEU A 14 -0.85 28.98 3.39
N SER A 15 -0.41 29.95 4.19
CA SER A 15 -0.84 31.35 4.10
C SER A 15 0.05 32.16 3.15
N LEU A 16 -0.43 32.36 1.92
CA LEU A 16 0.19 33.27 0.94
C LEU A 16 0.07 34.74 1.38
N THR A 17 1.12 35.29 1.96
CA THR A 17 1.26 36.73 2.25
C THR A 17 1.99 37.46 1.12
N GLY A 18 1.22 38.03 0.19
CA GLY A 18 1.74 38.97 -0.82
C GLY A 18 1.79 40.42 -0.35
N CYS A 19 2.45 41.27 -1.15
CA CYS A 19 2.57 42.74 -1.03
C CYS A 19 3.47 43.26 0.13
N ALA A 20 4.29 44.31 -0.06
CA ALA A 20 4.72 44.99 -1.29
C ALA A 20 5.99 45.84 -1.05
N ASP A 21 6.65 46.22 -2.15
CA ASP A 21 7.58 47.34 -2.35
C ASP A 21 8.56 47.80 -1.25
N HIS A 22 9.85 47.79 -1.62
CA HIS A 22 10.62 49.04 -1.50
C HIS A 22 11.61 49.21 -2.66
N ALA A 23 11.44 50.27 -3.47
CA ALA A 23 12.26 50.51 -4.65
C ALA A 23 13.60 51.20 -4.30
N ALA A 24 14.71 50.71 -4.86
CA ALA A 24 16.05 51.32 -4.76
C ALA A 24 16.95 51.03 -5.98
N ASN A 25 16.46 51.41 -7.16
CA ASN A 25 17.22 51.75 -8.40
C ASN A 25 18.75 51.52 -8.41
N ASN A 26 19.21 50.57 -9.24
CA ASN A 26 20.41 50.79 -10.04
C ASN A 26 20.40 49.97 -11.34
N ARG A 27 21.08 50.47 -12.38
CA ARG A 27 21.12 49.86 -13.71
C ARG A 27 22.26 48.84 -13.85
N ASN A 28 22.00 47.79 -14.61
CA ASN A 28 22.90 47.30 -15.66
C ASN A 28 22.04 46.60 -16.73
N GLU A 29 22.47 46.68 -17.99
CA GLU A 29 21.78 46.04 -19.13
C GLU A 29 22.45 44.70 -19.44
N GLU A 30 21.73 43.59 -19.34
CA GLU A 30 22.18 42.34 -19.99
C GLU A 30 21.01 41.42 -20.37
N THR A 31 20.80 41.31 -21.68
CA THR A 31 20.18 40.22 -22.47
C THR A 31 19.07 39.36 -21.85
N LEU A 32 17.82 39.61 -22.27
CA LEU A 32 16.71 38.66 -22.15
C LEU A 32 16.95 37.41 -23.03
N PRO A 33 16.89 36.18 -22.50
CA PRO A 33 16.64 34.98 -23.30
C PRO A 33 15.15 34.93 -23.69
N ALA A 34 14.83 34.30 -24.82
CA ALA A 34 13.47 34.27 -25.37
C ALA A 34 12.53 33.36 -24.56
N GLN A 35 11.24 33.73 -24.50
CA GLN A 35 10.17 32.82 -24.12
C GLN A 35 10.09 31.68 -25.15
N LEU A 36 10.34 30.44 -24.71
CA LEU A 36 9.92 29.26 -25.45
C LEU A 36 8.39 29.13 -25.36
N PRO A 37 7.72 28.66 -26.42
CA PRO A 37 6.26 28.62 -26.44
C PRO A 37 5.72 27.60 -25.44
N GLU A 38 4.56 27.90 -24.87
CA GLU A 38 3.76 26.96 -24.12
C GLU A 38 3.39 25.79 -25.05
N GLN A 39 3.98 24.62 -24.82
CA GLN A 39 3.41 23.39 -25.34
C GLN A 39 2.26 23.01 -24.42
N GLU A 40 1.03 23.26 -24.88
CA GLU A 40 -0.13 22.53 -24.39
C GLU A 40 0.14 21.04 -24.60
N SER A 41 0.49 20.34 -23.54
CA SER A 41 0.39 18.88 -23.53
C SER A 41 -1.09 18.54 -23.60
N GLU A 42 -1.51 17.92 -24.70
CA GLU A 42 -2.78 17.19 -24.77
C GLU A 42 -2.71 16.01 -23.79
N ASP A 43 -2.88 16.31 -22.50
CA ASP A 43 -2.91 15.29 -21.47
C ASP A 43 -4.17 14.44 -21.67
N SER A 44 -3.94 13.20 -22.09
CA SER A 44 -4.97 12.23 -22.38
C SER A 44 -5.53 11.72 -21.05
N SER A 45 -6.36 12.53 -20.41
CA SER A 45 -7.06 12.24 -19.16
C SER A 45 -8.09 11.11 -19.32
N GLN A 46 -7.59 9.91 -19.60
CA GLN A 46 -8.27 8.66 -19.26
C GLN A 46 -8.17 8.54 -17.74
N GLU A 47 -9.23 8.96 -17.06
CA GLU A 47 -9.33 8.94 -15.60
C GLU A 47 -8.91 7.57 -15.05
N GLU A 48 -8.18 7.56 -13.94
CA GLU A 48 -7.68 6.34 -13.32
C GLU A 48 -8.85 5.52 -12.77
N GLN A 49 -9.41 4.64 -13.62
CA GLN A 49 -10.64 3.93 -13.34
C GLN A 49 -10.44 2.79 -12.33
N ALA A 50 -10.34 3.19 -11.06
CA ALA A 50 -10.64 2.34 -9.93
C ALA A 50 -12.11 1.89 -9.98
N VAL A 51 -12.43 0.73 -9.40
CA VAL A 51 -13.78 0.14 -9.47
C VAL A 51 -14.27 -0.41 -8.13
N PRO A 52 -15.58 -0.42 -7.87
CA PRO A 52 -16.12 -1.17 -6.74
C PRO A 52 -15.96 -2.67 -7.00
N VAL A 53 -15.61 -3.44 -5.96
CA VAL A 53 -15.44 -4.92 -6.01
C VAL A 53 -16.63 -5.61 -6.69
N SER A 54 -17.83 -5.14 -6.38
CA SER A 54 -19.12 -5.66 -6.86
C SER A 54 -19.36 -5.44 -8.36
N GLN A 55 -18.70 -4.45 -8.96
CA GLN A 55 -18.84 -4.09 -10.37
C GLN A 55 -17.64 -4.51 -11.24
N MET A 56 -16.65 -5.19 -10.65
CA MET A 56 -15.42 -5.57 -11.35
C MET A 56 -15.65 -6.63 -12.45
N ASP A 57 -14.96 -6.43 -13.58
CA ASP A 57 -14.78 -7.41 -14.64
C ASP A 57 -13.59 -8.33 -14.33
N TYR A 58 -13.88 -9.45 -13.67
CA TYR A 58 -12.90 -10.48 -13.32
C TYR A 58 -12.31 -11.16 -14.57
N ASP A 59 -13.09 -11.33 -15.63
CA ASP A 59 -12.62 -11.99 -16.86
C ASP A 59 -11.64 -11.09 -17.65
N SER A 60 -11.65 -9.77 -17.40
CA SER A 60 -10.69 -8.83 -17.99
C SER A 60 -9.22 -9.09 -17.61
N PHE A 61 -8.96 -9.80 -16.50
CA PHE A 61 -7.62 -10.11 -16.03
C PHE A 61 -7.02 -11.34 -16.74
N ARG A 62 -7.86 -12.29 -17.17
CA ARG A 62 -7.47 -13.59 -17.73
C ARG A 62 -6.57 -13.53 -18.97
N ASN A 63 -6.63 -12.43 -19.73
CA ASN A 63 -5.81 -12.20 -20.92
C ASN A 63 -4.63 -11.23 -20.65
N ARG A 64 -4.34 -10.93 -19.38
CA ARG A 64 -3.30 -9.99 -18.92
C ARG A 64 -2.34 -10.65 -17.92
N MET A 65 -2.90 -11.46 -17.02
CA MET A 65 -2.16 -12.37 -16.14
C MET A 65 -1.54 -13.52 -16.93
N THR A 66 -0.46 -14.09 -16.40
CA THR A 66 -0.01 -15.44 -16.76
C THR A 66 -1.05 -16.50 -16.34
N ALA A 67 -0.85 -17.74 -16.78
CA ALA A 67 -1.73 -18.84 -16.37
C ALA A 67 -1.67 -19.11 -14.86
N GLU A 68 -0.50 -18.89 -14.25
CA GLU A 68 -0.21 -19.12 -12.83
C GLU A 68 -0.85 -18.03 -11.95
N GLU A 69 -0.61 -16.75 -12.25
CA GLU A 69 -1.29 -15.63 -11.58
C GLU A 69 -2.82 -15.72 -11.72
N TRP A 70 -3.33 -16.18 -12.87
CA TRP A 70 -4.75 -16.38 -13.07
C TRP A 70 -5.30 -17.54 -12.21
N GLU A 71 -4.63 -18.70 -12.19
CA GLU A 71 -5.03 -19.85 -11.37
C GLU A 71 -5.05 -19.47 -9.88
N SER A 72 -4.06 -18.72 -9.40
CA SER A 72 -4.04 -18.12 -8.06
C SER A 72 -5.17 -17.11 -7.83
N PHE A 73 -5.44 -16.21 -8.77
CA PHE A 73 -6.54 -15.24 -8.64
C PHE A 73 -7.93 -15.91 -8.56
N GLU A 74 -8.14 -17.03 -9.26
CA GLU A 74 -9.39 -17.81 -9.14
C GLU A 74 -9.58 -18.38 -7.72
N GLN A 75 -8.51 -18.65 -6.95
CA GLN A 75 -8.61 -19.13 -5.56
C GLN A 75 -9.26 -18.12 -4.62
N TYR A 76 -9.10 -16.81 -4.87
CA TYR A 76 -9.67 -15.74 -4.04
C TYR A 76 -11.09 -15.33 -4.44
N PHE A 77 -11.67 -15.92 -5.50
CA PHE A 77 -13.05 -15.68 -5.90
C PHE A 77 -14.11 -15.92 -4.80
N PRO A 78 -13.97 -16.87 -3.85
CA PRO A 78 -14.93 -17.01 -2.76
C PRO A 78 -14.98 -15.77 -1.85
N VAL A 79 -13.84 -15.13 -1.57
CA VAL A 79 -13.81 -13.85 -0.82
C VAL A 79 -14.38 -12.72 -1.68
N LEU A 80 -13.90 -12.57 -2.92
CA LEU A 80 -14.22 -11.44 -3.81
C LEU A 80 -15.67 -11.43 -4.34
N LYS A 81 -16.27 -12.60 -4.56
CA LYS A 81 -17.56 -12.76 -5.26
C LYS A 81 -18.66 -13.32 -4.37
N GLU A 82 -18.30 -14.18 -3.40
CA GLU A 82 -19.26 -14.92 -2.58
C GLU A 82 -19.32 -14.44 -1.12
N ASN A 83 -18.44 -13.51 -0.74
CA ASN A 83 -18.25 -13.02 0.64
C ASN A 83 -17.98 -14.14 1.66
N VAL A 84 -17.17 -15.12 1.26
CA VAL A 84 -16.55 -16.05 2.21
C VAL A 84 -15.66 -15.24 3.18
N PRO A 85 -15.79 -15.45 4.51
CA PRO A 85 -15.06 -14.65 5.48
C PRO A 85 -13.58 -15.01 5.58
N PHE A 86 -12.78 -14.06 6.06
CA PHE A 86 -11.35 -14.21 6.32
C PHE A 86 -10.98 -13.78 7.75
N GLU A 87 -9.90 -14.35 8.27
CA GLU A 87 -9.30 -13.96 9.57
C GLU A 87 -8.41 -12.72 9.34
N LEU A 88 -8.80 -11.54 9.83
CA LEU A 88 -8.14 -10.25 9.53
C LEU A 88 -7.21 -9.78 10.67
N ALA A 89 -5.99 -9.39 10.30
CA ALA A 89 -5.03 -8.67 11.12
C ALA A 89 -4.92 -7.18 10.71
N ASP A 90 -4.78 -6.31 11.71
CA ASP A 90 -4.87 -4.84 11.63
C ASP A 90 -3.50 -4.22 11.93
N PHE A 91 -3.01 -3.31 11.08
CA PHE A 91 -1.67 -2.70 11.19
C PHE A 91 -1.43 -1.92 12.49
N GLY A 92 -2.48 -1.45 13.16
CA GLY A 92 -2.40 -0.73 14.44
C GLY A 92 -2.19 -1.63 15.65
N TYR A 93 -2.16 -2.97 15.47
CA TYR A 93 -2.07 -3.93 16.57
C TYR A 93 -1.11 -5.09 16.29
N TYR A 94 0.17 -4.88 16.62
CA TYR A 94 1.23 -5.88 16.52
C TYR A 94 1.84 -6.24 17.89
N THR A 95 2.60 -7.34 17.91
CA THR A 95 3.57 -7.67 18.96
C THR A 95 4.98 -7.46 18.41
N MET A 96 5.79 -6.61 19.06
CA MET A 96 7.20 -6.40 18.68
C MET A 96 8.07 -7.55 19.21
N LEU A 97 8.97 -8.06 18.37
CA LEU A 97 9.93 -9.10 18.74
C LEU A 97 11.38 -8.66 18.48
N ASP A 98 12.27 -9.07 19.37
CA ASP A 98 13.72 -8.95 19.21
C ASP A 98 14.28 -9.93 18.16
N ARG A 99 15.58 -9.83 17.86
CA ARG A 99 16.26 -10.70 16.87
C ARG A 99 16.25 -12.21 17.23
N ASP A 100 16.01 -12.58 18.49
CA ASP A 100 15.83 -13.99 18.90
C ASP A 100 14.34 -14.43 18.86
N GLY A 101 13.42 -13.55 18.45
CA GLY A 101 11.97 -13.80 18.42
C GLY A 101 11.28 -13.66 19.78
N LYS A 102 11.89 -12.97 20.77
CA LYS A 102 11.27 -12.72 22.08
C LYS A 102 10.50 -11.40 22.07
N VAL A 103 9.36 -11.34 22.76
CA VAL A 103 8.59 -10.10 22.91
C VAL A 103 9.44 -9.04 23.64
N THR A 104 9.53 -7.85 23.05
CA THR A 104 10.11 -6.64 23.69
C THR A 104 9.06 -5.51 23.74
N GLU A 105 9.27 -4.55 24.63
CA GLU A 105 8.51 -3.28 24.69
C GLU A 105 9.35 -2.08 24.17
N GLU A 106 10.63 -2.29 23.83
CA GLU A 106 11.55 -1.25 23.39
C GLU A 106 11.63 -1.21 21.84
N GLU A 107 11.26 -0.09 21.22
CA GLU A 107 11.23 0.05 19.74
C GLU A 107 12.64 -0.07 19.10
N GLU A 108 13.69 0.28 19.85
CA GLU A 108 15.11 0.15 19.44
C GLU A 108 15.56 -1.33 19.32
N GLU A 109 14.93 -2.26 20.04
CA GLU A 109 15.23 -3.69 19.98
C GLU A 109 14.38 -4.44 18.93
N ALA A 110 13.33 -3.80 18.41
CA ALA A 110 12.31 -4.42 17.57
C ALA A 110 12.78 -4.66 16.12
N VAL A 111 13.06 -5.92 15.81
CA VAL A 111 13.41 -6.40 14.46
C VAL A 111 12.19 -6.94 13.72
N PHE A 112 11.25 -7.59 14.41
CA PHE A 112 10.03 -8.13 13.81
C PHE A 112 8.74 -7.57 14.41
N TYR A 113 7.71 -7.49 13.59
CA TYR A 113 6.36 -7.08 13.98
C TYR A 113 5.36 -8.20 13.63
N ARG A 114 4.76 -8.82 14.65
CA ARG A 114 3.80 -9.92 14.50
C ARG A 114 2.37 -9.38 14.54
N TYR A 115 1.61 -9.61 13.48
CA TYR A 115 0.20 -9.26 13.35
C TYR A 115 -0.65 -10.54 13.44
N ASP A 116 -1.15 -10.83 14.64
CA ASP A 116 -2.14 -11.90 14.89
C ASP A 116 -3.54 -11.43 14.46
N PRO A 117 -4.34 -12.23 13.74
CA PRO A 117 -5.72 -11.87 13.40
C PRO A 117 -6.58 -11.59 14.64
N ARG A 118 -7.38 -10.52 14.55
CA ARG A 118 -8.14 -9.95 15.68
C ARG A 118 -9.63 -10.04 15.50
N GLU A 119 -10.10 -10.15 14.26
CA GLU A 119 -11.50 -10.39 13.93
C GLU A 119 -11.66 -11.34 12.74
N VAL A 120 -12.91 -11.77 12.52
CA VAL A 120 -13.32 -12.52 11.33
C VAL A 120 -14.34 -11.67 10.60
N THR A 121 -14.02 -11.28 9.38
CA THR A 121 -14.81 -10.33 8.60
C THR A 121 -15.06 -10.85 7.19
N ASP A 122 -15.85 -10.12 6.41
CA ASP A 122 -16.12 -10.40 4.99
C ASP A 122 -15.91 -9.13 4.17
N LEU A 123 -15.74 -9.26 2.85
CA LEU A 123 -15.30 -8.12 2.04
C LEU A 123 -16.37 -7.01 1.94
N CYS A 124 -17.66 -7.38 1.98
CA CYS A 124 -18.74 -6.41 2.17
C CYS A 124 -18.65 -5.67 3.51
N ARG A 125 -18.42 -6.35 4.64
CA ARG A 125 -18.20 -5.71 5.95
C ARG A 125 -17.01 -4.77 5.95
N TYR A 126 -15.87 -5.26 5.46
CA TYR A 126 -14.61 -4.51 5.37
C TYR A 126 -14.82 -3.17 4.64
N VAL A 127 -15.35 -3.20 3.42
CA VAL A 127 -15.67 -1.99 2.64
C VAL A 127 -16.72 -1.11 3.33
N THR A 128 -17.72 -1.70 4.01
CA THR A 128 -18.78 -0.94 4.70
C THR A 128 -18.23 -0.17 5.91
N ALA A 129 -17.25 -0.72 6.63
CA ALA A 129 -16.66 -0.08 7.81
C ALA A 129 -16.02 1.29 7.48
N TYR A 130 -15.42 1.43 6.29
CA TYR A 130 -14.91 2.71 5.80
C TYR A 130 -16.06 3.72 5.58
N ALA A 131 -17.13 3.30 4.91
CA ALA A 131 -18.31 4.15 4.66
C ALA A 131 -19.06 4.55 5.96
N GLU A 132 -19.05 3.72 7.00
CA GLU A 132 -19.58 4.05 8.34
C GLU A 132 -18.75 5.11 9.09
N ASN A 133 -17.54 5.42 8.62
CA ASN A 133 -16.64 6.46 9.15
C ASN A 133 -16.56 7.72 8.26
N ASP A 134 -17.61 7.99 7.47
CA ASP A 134 -17.71 9.12 6.52
C ASP A 134 -16.62 9.15 5.42
N ILE A 135 -16.02 7.99 5.09
CA ILE A 135 -15.08 7.83 3.96
C ILE A 135 -15.88 7.52 2.68
N GLU A 136 -15.37 7.94 1.51
CA GLU A 136 -15.96 7.63 0.20
C GLU A 136 -15.98 6.12 -0.09
N GLU A 137 -16.80 5.66 -1.04
CA GLU A 137 -16.89 4.24 -1.43
C GLU A 137 -15.50 3.70 -1.79
N MET A 138 -15.06 2.64 -1.11
CA MET A 138 -13.73 2.06 -1.33
C MET A 138 -13.69 1.29 -2.66
N MET A 139 -12.85 1.79 -3.56
CA MET A 139 -12.65 1.26 -4.91
C MET A 139 -11.29 0.57 -4.99
N ILE A 140 -11.20 -0.56 -5.70
CA ILE A 140 -9.91 -1.16 -6.07
C ILE A 140 -9.26 -0.27 -7.13
N ARG A 141 -8.08 0.28 -6.84
CA ARG A 141 -7.21 1.02 -7.78
C ARG A 141 -6.35 0.07 -8.61
N GLU A 142 -5.79 -0.96 -7.98
CA GLU A 142 -4.92 -1.96 -8.61
C GLU A 142 -5.04 -3.31 -7.90
N ILE A 143 -4.77 -4.39 -8.65
CA ILE A 143 -4.60 -5.75 -8.15
C ILE A 143 -3.19 -6.25 -8.50
N ARG A 144 -2.52 -6.92 -7.56
CA ARG A 144 -1.29 -7.69 -7.82
C ARG A 144 -1.52 -9.12 -7.35
N ILE A 145 -0.95 -10.10 -8.06
CA ILE A 145 -0.90 -11.51 -7.66
C ILE A 145 0.58 -11.88 -7.58
N PHE A 146 1.06 -12.26 -6.41
CA PHE A 146 2.49 -12.39 -6.17
C PHE A 146 2.78 -13.28 -4.96
N ASP A 147 3.80 -14.12 -5.05
CA ASP A 147 4.35 -14.92 -3.95
C ASP A 147 5.23 -14.01 -3.09
N LEU A 148 4.66 -13.50 -1.99
CA LEU A 148 5.23 -12.40 -1.21
C LEU A 148 6.37 -12.86 -0.29
N ASP A 149 6.37 -14.13 0.13
CA ASP A 149 7.34 -14.66 1.10
C ASP A 149 8.22 -15.82 0.62
N GLY A 150 7.90 -16.42 -0.52
CA GLY A 150 8.65 -17.49 -1.16
C GLY A 150 8.22 -18.90 -0.78
N ASP A 151 7.06 -19.11 -0.15
CA ASP A 151 6.53 -20.44 0.15
C ASP A 151 5.91 -21.17 -1.07
N GLY A 152 5.59 -20.42 -2.14
CA GLY A 152 4.99 -20.93 -3.37
C GLY A 152 3.46 -20.79 -3.46
N ILE A 153 2.81 -20.18 -2.47
CA ILE A 153 1.45 -19.64 -2.55
C ILE A 153 1.56 -18.19 -3.06
N GLN A 154 0.54 -17.70 -3.78
CA GLN A 154 0.51 -16.31 -4.24
C GLN A 154 -0.57 -15.53 -3.51
N GLU A 155 -0.19 -14.44 -2.86
CA GLU A 155 -1.08 -13.47 -2.25
C GLU A 155 -1.87 -12.72 -3.33
N LEU A 156 -3.11 -12.36 -2.97
CA LEU A 156 -3.87 -11.34 -3.64
C LEU A 156 -3.68 -10.01 -2.90
N ILE A 157 -3.00 -9.05 -3.55
CA ILE A 157 -2.80 -7.70 -3.03
C ILE A 157 -3.82 -6.77 -3.69
N LEU A 158 -4.71 -6.21 -2.89
CA LEU A 158 -5.69 -5.20 -3.30
C LEU A 158 -5.23 -3.82 -2.86
N GLU A 159 -5.08 -2.90 -3.80
CA GLU A 159 -4.77 -1.50 -3.53
C GLU A 159 -6.05 -0.65 -3.60
N TRP A 160 -6.39 0.08 -2.53
CA TRP A 160 -7.65 0.82 -2.42
C TRP A 160 -7.52 2.33 -2.68
N THR A 161 -8.63 2.96 -3.05
CA THR A 161 -8.81 4.42 -3.11
C THR A 161 -10.22 4.77 -2.54
N PRO A 162 -10.42 5.89 -1.81
CA PRO A 162 -9.58 7.09 -1.73
C PRO A 162 -8.35 6.99 -0.84
N VAL A 163 -8.29 6.04 0.10
CA VAL A 163 -7.32 6.11 1.21
C VAL A 163 -5.89 5.75 0.80
N GLY A 164 -5.73 4.90 -0.20
CA GLY A 164 -4.42 4.42 -0.69
C GLY A 164 -3.98 3.09 -0.09
N ASP A 165 -4.61 2.67 1.01
CA ASP A 165 -4.26 1.50 1.81
C ASP A 165 -4.42 0.18 1.05
N TYR A 166 -3.83 -0.88 1.58
CA TYR A 166 -3.81 -2.22 0.99
C TYR A 166 -4.52 -3.26 1.86
N LEU A 167 -5.21 -4.19 1.22
CA LEU A 167 -5.60 -5.47 1.82
C LEU A 167 -4.85 -6.59 1.10
N ILE A 168 -3.98 -7.28 1.83
CA ILE A 168 -3.24 -8.46 1.36
C ILE A 168 -3.98 -9.70 1.85
N LEU A 169 -4.31 -10.61 0.92
CA LEU A 169 -5.04 -11.84 1.19
C LEU A 169 -4.15 -13.06 0.88
N HIS A 170 -4.03 -13.97 1.84
CA HIS A 170 -3.36 -15.28 1.70
C HIS A 170 -4.39 -16.42 1.84
N CYS A 171 -4.13 -17.55 1.18
CA CYS A 171 -5.02 -18.72 1.17
C CYS A 171 -4.27 -20.01 1.52
N GLU A 172 -4.38 -20.45 2.78
CA GLU A 172 -3.79 -21.73 3.24
C GLU A 172 -4.89 -22.71 3.68
N ASN A 173 -4.77 -24.00 3.32
CA ASN A 173 -5.64 -25.08 3.82
C ASN A 173 -7.17 -24.78 3.73
N GLU A 174 -7.63 -24.25 2.59
CA GLU A 174 -9.04 -23.83 2.35
C GLU A 174 -9.54 -22.68 3.27
N LYS A 175 -8.63 -21.93 3.90
CA LYS A 175 -8.92 -20.73 4.69
C LYS A 175 -8.32 -19.47 4.08
N PHE A 176 -8.98 -18.34 4.31
CA PHE A 176 -8.51 -17.02 3.91
C PHE A 176 -8.05 -16.20 5.11
N TYR A 177 -6.92 -15.53 4.93
CA TYR A 177 -6.28 -14.66 5.91
C TYR A 177 -6.08 -13.28 5.29
N GLY A 178 -6.36 -12.23 6.04
CA GLY A 178 -6.17 -10.84 5.61
C GLY A 178 -5.15 -10.10 6.47
N TRP A 179 -4.38 -9.22 5.84
CA TRP A 179 -3.60 -8.18 6.50
C TRP A 179 -3.92 -6.84 5.85
N GLU A 180 -4.41 -5.91 6.66
CA GLU A 180 -4.58 -4.52 6.25
C GLU A 180 -3.31 -3.73 6.58
N ILE A 181 -2.79 -2.96 5.62
CA ILE A 181 -1.66 -2.06 5.82
C ILE A 181 -1.88 -0.72 5.12
N MET A 182 -1.56 0.37 5.84
CA MET A 182 -1.73 1.74 5.33
C MET A 182 -0.87 2.01 4.08
N TYR A 183 -1.22 2.98 3.23
CA TYR A 183 -0.55 3.21 1.94
C TYR A 183 0.97 3.39 2.05
N ARG A 184 1.45 4.07 3.11
CA ARG A 184 2.89 4.28 3.38
C ARG A 184 3.61 3.08 3.95
N GLY A 185 2.88 2.08 4.43
CA GLY A 185 3.45 0.86 4.98
C GLY A 185 3.92 -0.11 3.91
N PHE A 186 3.49 0.06 2.65
CA PHE A 186 3.68 -0.93 1.59
C PHE A 186 3.94 -0.25 0.23
N GLU A 187 4.98 0.58 0.18
CA GLU A 187 5.42 1.32 -1.01
C GLU A 187 6.48 0.51 -1.79
N ILE A 188 6.55 0.68 -3.12
CA ILE A 188 7.66 0.19 -3.97
C ILE A 188 7.93 -1.34 -3.80
N LEU A 189 6.87 -2.17 -3.76
CA LEU A 189 7.01 -3.64 -3.67
C LEU A 189 7.85 -4.21 -4.82
N GLN A 190 8.97 -4.85 -4.48
CA GLN A 190 9.89 -5.46 -5.43
C GLN A 190 9.59 -6.94 -5.64
N THR A 191 9.99 -7.46 -6.80
CA THR A 191 9.90 -8.88 -7.24
C THR A 191 10.69 -9.88 -6.39
N SER A 192 11.22 -9.46 -5.25
CA SER A 192 11.86 -10.30 -4.22
C SER A 192 11.05 -10.36 -2.92
N GLY A 193 9.80 -9.86 -2.91
CA GLY A 193 8.95 -9.75 -1.71
C GLY A 193 9.29 -8.56 -0.81
N ILE A 194 10.49 -7.99 -0.96
CA ILE A 194 10.95 -6.83 -0.20
C ILE A 194 10.23 -5.56 -0.69
N TYR A 195 9.77 -4.74 0.24
CA TYR A 195 9.13 -3.45 -0.01
C TYR A 195 9.75 -2.33 0.84
N LEU A 196 9.34 -1.09 0.55
CA LEU A 196 9.70 0.10 1.31
C LEU A 196 8.49 0.56 2.14
N SER A 197 8.72 1.10 3.34
CA SER A 197 7.73 1.93 4.03
C SER A 197 8.30 3.29 4.42
N SER A 198 7.43 4.29 4.46
CA SER A 198 7.73 5.64 4.92
C SER A 198 7.09 5.94 6.27
N GLY A 199 7.91 5.94 7.32
CA GLY A 199 7.52 6.46 8.64
C GLY A 199 7.31 7.97 8.65
N GLY A 200 7.88 8.70 7.67
CA GLY A 200 7.75 10.14 7.57
C GLY A 200 8.88 10.81 6.80
N ALA A 201 9.12 12.10 7.09
CA ALA A 201 10.20 12.85 6.47
C ALA A 201 11.56 12.36 7.00
N ALA A 202 12.35 11.74 6.12
CA ALA A 202 13.63 11.09 6.43
C ALA A 202 13.52 9.90 7.42
N CYS A 203 12.38 9.21 7.43
CA CYS A 203 12.18 7.96 8.16
C CYS A 203 11.68 6.90 7.17
N ASN A 204 12.54 5.98 6.75
CA ASN A 204 12.27 4.99 5.69
C ASN A 204 12.76 3.59 6.12
N HIS A 205 11.98 2.54 5.87
CA HIS A 205 12.34 1.17 6.20
C HIS A 205 12.26 0.26 4.99
N TRP A 206 13.22 -0.63 4.82
CA TRP A 206 13.11 -1.77 3.91
C TRP A 206 12.65 -2.98 4.72
N GLN A 207 11.54 -3.57 4.31
CA GLN A 207 10.85 -4.63 5.02
C GLN A 207 10.59 -5.84 4.12
N HIS A 208 10.48 -7.00 4.75
CA HIS A 208 9.89 -8.19 4.16
C HIS A 208 8.79 -8.71 5.09
N ILE A 209 7.79 -9.41 4.56
CA ILE A 209 6.75 -10.04 5.38
C ILE A 209 6.55 -11.48 4.96
N ARG A 210 6.26 -12.33 5.94
CA ARG A 210 5.91 -13.74 5.73
C ARG A 210 4.67 -14.14 6.51
N PHE A 211 3.99 -15.16 6.02
CA PHE A 211 2.90 -15.82 6.73
C PHE A 211 3.45 -16.91 7.67
N ASP A 212 2.83 -17.09 8.83
CA ASP A 212 3.22 -18.09 9.83
C ASP A 212 2.02 -18.53 10.67
N GLN A 213 1.47 -19.70 10.34
CA GLN A 213 0.45 -20.41 11.14
C GLN A 213 -0.78 -19.55 11.47
N GLY A 214 -1.28 -18.79 10.49
CA GLY A 214 -2.42 -17.90 10.68
C GLY A 214 -2.04 -16.50 11.20
N SER A 215 -0.78 -16.10 11.13
CA SER A 215 -0.30 -14.77 11.55
C SER A 215 0.68 -14.21 10.53
N TRP A 216 0.79 -12.88 10.46
CA TRP A 216 1.77 -12.23 9.58
C TRP A 216 2.97 -11.76 10.42
N LEU A 217 4.18 -11.96 9.92
CA LEU A 217 5.42 -11.53 10.58
C LEU A 217 6.26 -10.69 9.62
N GLU A 218 6.28 -9.39 9.87
CA GLU A 218 7.14 -8.43 9.17
C GLU A 218 8.54 -8.42 9.79
N GLU A 219 9.59 -8.34 8.97
CA GLU A 219 10.99 -8.15 9.36
C GLU A 219 11.52 -6.80 8.83
N LYS A 220 12.10 -5.99 9.71
CA LYS A 220 12.78 -4.72 9.36
C LYS A 220 14.22 -5.00 8.93
N LEU A 221 14.44 -5.17 7.63
CA LEU A 221 15.73 -5.52 7.03
C LEU A 221 16.75 -4.37 7.09
N ALA A 222 16.31 -3.13 6.84
CA ALA A 222 17.15 -1.94 6.95
C ALA A 222 16.31 -0.70 7.25
N ALA A 223 16.92 0.34 7.82
CA ALA A 223 16.24 1.61 8.11
C ALA A 223 17.15 2.83 7.89
N GLU A 224 16.54 3.93 7.48
CA GLU A 224 17.04 5.30 7.58
C GLU A 224 16.12 6.03 8.58
N ASP A 225 16.69 6.67 9.60
CA ASP A 225 15.96 7.53 10.52
C ASP A 225 16.76 8.82 10.78
N TRP A 226 16.22 9.96 10.32
CA TRP A 226 16.82 11.30 10.38
C TRP A 226 18.27 11.42 9.83
N GLY A 227 18.71 10.47 9.01
CA GLY A 227 20.07 10.38 8.47
C GLY A 227 21.04 9.52 9.29
N GLU A 228 20.54 8.80 10.30
CA GLU A 228 21.20 7.61 10.86
C GLU A 228 20.70 6.36 10.10
N TYR A 229 21.58 5.36 9.92
CA TYR A 229 21.31 4.21 9.05
C TYR A 229 21.55 2.89 9.75
N PHE A 230 20.68 1.90 9.48
CA PHE A 230 20.67 0.61 10.17
C PHE A 230 20.47 -0.55 9.19
N ILE A 231 21.11 -1.69 9.46
CA ILE A 231 20.88 -2.97 8.76
C ILE A 231 20.62 -4.05 9.81
N GLY A 232 19.46 -4.71 9.75
CA GLY A 232 18.99 -5.70 10.73
C GLY A 232 18.89 -5.18 12.17
N GLY A 233 18.85 -3.86 12.37
CA GLY A 233 18.92 -3.17 13.65
C GLY A 233 20.32 -2.74 14.13
N GLU A 234 21.41 -3.14 13.46
CA GLU A 234 22.76 -2.61 13.79
C GLU A 234 23.01 -1.29 13.05
N PRO A 235 23.59 -0.25 13.69
CA PRO A 235 23.93 1.01 13.03
C PRO A 235 25.10 0.84 12.05
N VAL A 236 25.02 1.50 10.90
CA VAL A 236 26.00 1.41 9.80
C VAL A 236 26.28 2.79 9.16
N GLU A 237 27.38 2.87 8.42
CA GLU A 237 27.69 4.03 7.57
C GLU A 237 26.74 4.10 6.35
N GLU A 238 26.36 5.31 5.92
CA GLU A 238 25.49 5.58 4.75
C GLU A 238 25.87 4.72 3.52
N ALA A 239 27.16 4.63 3.21
CA ALA A 239 27.66 3.88 2.05
C ALA A 239 27.36 2.37 2.11
N ALA A 240 27.26 1.79 3.30
CA ALA A 240 26.87 0.38 3.48
C ALA A 240 25.35 0.20 3.36
N TYR A 241 24.56 1.12 3.91
CA TYR A 241 23.11 1.15 3.75
C TYR A 241 22.70 1.31 2.28
N LEU A 242 23.29 2.27 1.56
CA LEU A 242 23.04 2.47 0.13
C LEU A 242 23.47 1.26 -0.71
N GLN A 243 24.57 0.58 -0.35
CA GLN A 243 24.98 -0.65 -1.03
C GLN A 243 23.99 -1.80 -0.80
N GLN A 244 23.47 -1.94 0.42
CA GLN A 244 22.54 -3.01 0.79
C GLN A 244 21.14 -2.78 0.19
N THR A 245 20.63 -1.56 0.25
CA THR A 245 19.29 -1.21 -0.25
C THR A 245 19.21 -1.18 -1.78
N ALA A 246 20.30 -0.82 -2.46
CA ALA A 246 20.41 -1.02 -3.91
C ALA A 246 20.36 -2.51 -4.34
N ALA A 247 20.60 -3.45 -3.44
CA ALA A 247 20.45 -4.89 -3.70
C ALA A 247 19.02 -5.41 -3.45
N TYR A 248 18.17 -4.66 -2.76
CA TYR A 248 16.74 -4.97 -2.59
C TYR A 248 15.90 -4.55 -3.81
N GLN A 249 16.40 -3.59 -4.61
CA GLN A 249 15.73 -3.08 -5.81
C GLN A 249 15.80 -4.08 -6.97
N THR A 250 14.95 -5.11 -6.94
CA THR A 250 14.87 -6.15 -8.00
C THR A 250 13.92 -5.78 -9.15
N GLY A 251 13.21 -4.66 -9.05
CA GLY A 251 12.18 -4.21 -10.00
C GLY A 251 10.77 -4.55 -9.51
N ASP A 252 9.80 -3.73 -9.89
CA ASP A 252 8.45 -3.70 -9.31
C ASP A 252 7.59 -4.91 -9.71
N VAL A 253 6.69 -5.33 -8.81
CA VAL A 253 5.69 -6.38 -9.06
C VAL A 253 4.61 -5.93 -10.04
N THR A 254 4.15 -6.83 -10.92
CA THR A 254 3.17 -6.50 -11.98
C THR A 254 1.82 -6.02 -11.42
N GLY A 255 1.49 -4.75 -11.72
CA GLY A 255 0.21 -4.13 -11.42
C GLY A 255 -0.87 -4.38 -12.48
N TYR A 256 -2.04 -4.83 -12.05
CA TYR A 256 -3.24 -5.00 -12.88
C TYR A 256 -4.36 -4.05 -12.46
N LYS A 257 -4.43 -2.87 -13.07
CA LYS A 257 -5.61 -1.99 -12.92
C LYS A 257 -6.90 -2.74 -13.33
N PRO A 258 -8.00 -2.62 -12.57
CA PRO A 258 -9.24 -3.33 -12.86
C PRO A 258 -10.00 -2.72 -14.05
N LYS A 259 -11.19 -3.27 -14.35
CA LYS A 259 -12.15 -2.70 -15.30
C LYS A 259 -13.57 -2.85 -14.76
N LEU A 260 -14.43 -1.90 -15.11
CA LEU A 260 -15.87 -2.04 -14.88
C LEU A 260 -16.45 -3.12 -15.80
N ARG A 261 -17.30 -3.97 -15.24
CA ARG A 261 -18.10 -4.92 -16.01
C ARG A 261 -19.01 -4.16 -16.95
N SER A 262 -18.92 -4.44 -18.26
CA SER A 262 -19.86 -3.91 -19.22
C SER A 262 -21.27 -4.40 -18.88
N VAL A 263 -22.16 -3.49 -18.49
CA VAL A 263 -23.59 -3.76 -18.45
C VAL A 263 -24.06 -4.02 -19.88
N SER A 264 -24.30 -5.28 -20.23
CA SER A 264 -24.95 -5.65 -21.48
C SER A 264 -26.44 -5.28 -21.41
N ASP A 265 -27.02 -4.81 -22.51
CA ASP A 265 -28.43 -4.41 -22.62
C ASP A 265 -29.47 -5.52 -22.30
N ASP A 266 -29.00 -6.77 -22.09
CA ASP A 266 -29.81 -7.93 -21.70
C ASP A 266 -30.10 -8.06 -20.18
N ASP A 267 -29.52 -7.22 -19.30
CA ASP A 267 -29.73 -7.32 -17.84
C ASP A 267 -31.15 -6.81 -17.43
N PRO A 268 -32.12 -7.69 -17.11
CA PRO A 268 -33.53 -7.39 -17.35
C PRO A 268 -34.28 -6.76 -16.16
N ILE A 269 -33.57 -6.10 -15.23
CA ILE A 269 -34.13 -5.64 -13.94
C ILE A 269 -33.85 -4.14 -13.67
N ARG A 270 -34.50 -3.25 -14.44
CA ARG A 270 -34.80 -1.85 -14.01
C ARG A 270 -36.17 -1.34 -14.48
N LEU A 271 -37.24 -2.09 -14.20
CA LEU A 271 -38.62 -1.58 -14.28
C LEU A 271 -39.53 -2.16 -13.18
N ARG A 272 -39.47 -1.58 -11.98
CA ARG A 272 -40.56 -1.50 -10.99
C ARG A 272 -40.24 -0.50 -9.87
#